data_AF-A0A2E2WM43-F1
#
_entry.id   AF-A0A2E2WM43-F1
#
_cell.length_a   1.000
_cell.length_b   1.000
_cell.length_c   1.000
_cell.angle_alpha   90.00
_cell.angle_beta   90.00
_cell.angle_gamma   90.00
#
_symmetry.space_group_name_H-M   'P 1'
#
loop_
_entity.id
_entity.type
_entity.pdbx_description
1 polymer ?
#
loop_
_entity_poly.entity_id
_entity_poly.type
_entity_poly.pdbx_seq_one_letter_code
_entity_poly.pdbx_strand_id
1 'polypeptide(L)'
;MKVAPDIFLAKPKLSFNELVLFLQYLLLFASLAYSYMFIFPKFSSSSPYYLHVQFNPAACCVSMLFLFLWAFVVREKVESFSALFLTLFFSTIIIPLLVIYSCGGMPGIFVFYSASALMVLNFFVYSRFSLVCFKPAQQQAVALMLCAAVVLSVLLLFFLKDGYSHVNFSFRINKLYPKRAYADNYIFSGIFSYLISWFGKVCNIFLIIYFLARKRYFIFLFFVFIQIIFASIASEKSFFIYSFFSIFFYYFMRFSKSQNFFVFLLNALVIVSVYLYYFF
;
A
#
# COMPACT_ATOMS: atom_id res chain seq x y z
N MET A 1 32.83 -15.74 -22.95
CA MET A 1 31.50 -15.76 -22.31
C MET A 1 30.47 -15.26 -23.32
N LYS A 2 29.66 -16.15 -23.90
CA LYS A 2 28.50 -15.75 -24.71
C LYS A 2 27.40 -15.30 -23.74
N VAL A 3 27.25 -14.00 -23.59
CA VAL A 3 26.15 -13.40 -22.83
C VAL A 3 24.95 -13.36 -23.77
N ALA A 4 23.95 -14.20 -23.52
CA ALA A 4 22.67 -14.10 -24.22
C ALA A 4 21.99 -12.77 -23.85
N PRO A 5 21.49 -12.01 -24.83
CA PRO A 5 20.78 -10.77 -24.58
C PRO A 5 19.31 -11.12 -24.27
N ASP A 6 19.02 -11.52 -23.04
CA ASP A 6 17.62 -11.55 -22.57
C ASP A 6 17.19 -10.13 -22.22
N ILE A 7 17.04 -9.34 -23.29
CA ILE A 7 16.35 -8.06 -23.30
C ILE A 7 14.86 -8.36 -23.06
N PHE A 8 14.29 -7.81 -21.98
CA PHE A 8 12.87 -7.40 -21.88
C PHE A 8 11.79 -8.32 -22.50
N LEU A 9 11.96 -9.64 -22.49
CA LEU A 9 10.87 -10.53 -22.88
C LEU A 9 9.92 -10.64 -21.69
N ALA A 10 8.80 -9.92 -21.79
CA ALA A 10 7.55 -10.37 -21.18
C ALA A 10 7.47 -11.89 -21.38
N LYS A 11 7.29 -12.65 -20.29
CA LYS A 11 7.07 -14.09 -20.43
C LYS A 11 5.89 -14.27 -21.40
N PRO A 12 6.07 -15.00 -22.53
CA PRO A 12 5.00 -15.13 -23.52
C PRO A 12 3.80 -15.92 -22.98
N LYS A 13 3.96 -16.59 -21.83
CA LYS A 13 2.90 -17.35 -21.15
C LYS A 13 2.91 -17.10 -19.65
N LEU A 14 1.77 -16.68 -19.12
CA LEU A 14 1.46 -16.68 -17.69
C LEU A 14 1.30 -18.13 -17.22
N SER A 15 1.94 -18.49 -16.12
CA SER A 15 1.62 -19.74 -15.43
C SER A 15 0.22 -19.69 -14.83
N PHE A 16 -0.39 -20.85 -14.58
CA PHE A 16 -1.71 -20.92 -13.95
C PHE A 16 -1.77 -20.15 -12.62
N ASN A 17 -0.71 -20.26 -11.81
CA ASN A 17 -0.64 -19.56 -10.52
C ASN A 17 -0.53 -18.03 -10.68
N GLU A 18 0.20 -17.54 -11.69
CA GLU A 18 0.29 -16.11 -12.01
C GLU A 18 -1.06 -15.60 -12.58
N LEU A 19 -1.78 -16.42 -13.34
CA LEU A 19 -3.15 -16.12 -13.79
C LEU A 19 -4.11 -15.99 -12.60
N VAL A 20 -4.03 -16.92 -11.64
CA VAL A 20 -4.82 -16.84 -10.40
C VAL A 20 -4.50 -15.56 -9.63
N LEU A 21 -3.22 -15.19 -9.52
CA LEU A 21 -2.79 -13.94 -8.87
C LEU A 21 -3.42 -12.72 -9.55
N PHE A 22 -3.36 -12.69 -10.88
CA PHE A 22 -3.96 -11.62 -11.67
C PHE A 22 -5.48 -11.51 -11.44
N LEU A 23 -6.19 -12.65 -11.48
CA LEU A 23 -7.63 -12.69 -11.20
C LEU A 23 -7.95 -12.21 -9.78
N GLN A 24 -7.10 -12.49 -8.80
CA GLN A 24 -7.27 -11.98 -7.44
C GLN A 24 -7.04 -10.47 -7.33
N TYR A 25 -6.11 -9.89 -8.09
CA TYR A 25 -5.97 -8.44 -8.16
C TYR A 25 -7.17 -7.78 -8.85
N LEU A 26 -7.72 -8.41 -9.88
CA LEU A 26 -8.94 -7.95 -10.54
C LEU A 26 -10.13 -8.01 -9.57
N LEU A 27 -10.27 -9.11 -8.82
CA LEU A 27 -11.27 -9.23 -7.76
C LEU A 27 -11.07 -8.16 -6.67
N LEU A 28 -9.82 -7.87 -6.31
CA LEU A 28 -9.52 -6.83 -5.31
C LEU A 28 -9.92 -5.46 -5.81
N PHE A 29 -9.63 -5.15 -7.08
CA PHE A 29 -10.07 -3.93 -7.73
C PHE A 29 -11.59 -3.83 -7.75
N ALA A 30 -12.29 -4.89 -8.18
CA ALA A 30 -13.74 -4.92 -8.28
C ALA A 30 -14.42 -4.77 -6.92
N SER A 31 -13.93 -5.48 -5.89
CA SER A 31 -14.47 -5.42 -4.52
C SER A 31 -14.28 -4.05 -3.88
N LEU A 32 -13.13 -3.42 -4.12
CA LEU A 32 -12.86 -2.04 -3.69
C LEU A 32 -13.71 -1.04 -4.46
N ALA A 33 -13.85 -1.19 -5.78
CA ALA A 33 -14.71 -0.33 -6.61
C ALA A 33 -16.17 -0.40 -6.15
N TYR A 34 -16.67 -1.60 -5.87
CA TYR A 34 -18.00 -1.79 -5.29
C TYR A 34 -18.13 -1.07 -3.94
N SER A 35 -17.19 -1.29 -3.03
CA SER A 35 -17.19 -0.64 -1.72
C SER A 35 -17.17 0.90 -1.85
N TYR A 36 -16.39 1.41 -2.80
CA TYR A 36 -16.25 2.84 -3.03
C TYR A 36 -17.50 3.46 -3.67
N MET A 37 -18.17 2.76 -4.59
CA MET A 37 -19.37 3.28 -5.24
C MET A 37 -20.62 3.20 -4.38
N PHE A 38 -20.77 2.13 -3.58
CA PHE A 38 -22.05 1.82 -2.92
C PHE A 38 -22.06 1.97 -1.40
N ILE A 39 -20.89 1.86 -0.76
CA ILE A 39 -20.78 1.87 0.72
C ILE A 39 -20.21 3.20 1.18
N PHE A 40 -19.08 3.64 0.60
CA PHE A 40 -18.38 4.86 1.01
C PHE A 40 -19.25 6.13 1.01
N PRO A 41 -20.11 6.40 0.01
CA PRO A 41 -20.93 7.61 -0.02
C PRO A 41 -21.92 7.69 1.14
N LYS A 42 -22.35 6.55 1.69
CA LYS A 42 -23.28 6.48 2.82
C LYS A 42 -22.62 6.88 4.14
N PHE A 43 -21.29 6.75 4.24
CA PHE A 43 -20.50 7.22 5.38
C PHE A 43 -19.98 8.65 5.21
N SER A 44 -19.75 9.09 3.97
CA SER A 44 -19.18 10.40 3.66
C SER A 44 -20.22 11.54 3.61
N SER A 45 -21.51 11.24 3.61
CA SER A 45 -22.60 12.24 3.63
C SER A 45 -22.54 13.21 4.82
N SER A 46 -21.79 12.87 5.87
CA SER A 46 -21.51 13.71 7.04
C SER A 46 -20.15 14.42 7.04
N SER A 47 -19.36 14.37 5.95
CA SER A 47 -18.01 14.96 5.87
C SER A 47 -17.87 15.92 4.68
N PRO A 48 -17.17 17.06 4.83
CA PRO A 48 -16.97 18.04 3.75
C PRO A 48 -16.09 17.56 2.58
N TYR A 49 -15.49 16.37 2.68
CA TYR A 49 -14.72 15.74 1.60
C TYR A 49 -15.63 14.88 0.73
N TYR A 50 -16.51 15.54 0.00
CA TYR A 50 -17.26 14.88 -1.06
C TYR A 50 -16.28 14.52 -2.19
N LEU A 51 -15.76 13.29 -2.17
CA LEU A 51 -15.43 12.62 -3.41
C LEU A 51 -16.77 12.35 -4.09
N HIS A 52 -17.17 13.26 -4.99
CA HIS A 52 -18.32 13.03 -5.85
C HIS A 52 -18.06 11.74 -6.60
N VAL A 53 -18.79 10.68 -6.25
CA VAL A 53 -18.69 9.41 -6.96
C VAL A 53 -19.18 9.66 -8.37
N GLN A 54 -18.23 9.77 -9.29
CA GLN A 54 -18.44 9.94 -10.71
C GLN A 54 -17.69 8.79 -11.37
N PHE A 55 -18.45 7.75 -11.71
CA PHE A 55 -17.89 6.64 -12.46
C PHE A 55 -17.54 7.11 -13.86
N ASN A 56 -16.26 7.01 -14.20
CA ASN A 56 -15.75 7.33 -15.52
C ASN A 56 -15.33 6.03 -16.23
N PRO A 57 -16.11 5.58 -17.24
CA PRO A 57 -15.80 4.35 -17.98
C PRO A 57 -14.41 4.36 -18.62
N ALA A 58 -13.97 5.51 -19.15
CA ALA A 58 -12.66 5.64 -19.78
C ALA A 58 -11.52 5.47 -18.75
N ALA A 59 -11.66 6.08 -17.56
CA ALA A 59 -10.71 5.91 -16.47
C ALA A 59 -10.67 4.46 -15.95
N CYS A 60 -11.82 3.78 -15.94
CA CYS A 60 -11.90 2.36 -15.62
C CYS A 60 -11.16 1.50 -16.64
N CYS A 61 -11.32 1.75 -17.94
CA CYS A 61 -10.58 1.05 -19.00
C CYS A 61 -9.06 1.24 -18.86
N VAL A 62 -8.60 2.45 -18.57
CA VAL A 62 -7.17 2.73 -18.32
C VAL A 62 -6.68 1.97 -17.09
N SER A 63 -7.47 1.93 -16.02
CA SER A 63 -7.13 1.21 -14.79
C SER A 63 -7.04 -0.31 -15.01
N MET A 64 -7.96 -0.87 -15.79
CA MET A 64 -7.94 -2.28 -16.19
C MET A 64 -6.73 -2.61 -17.07
N LEU A 65 -6.36 -1.71 -17.99
CA LEU A 65 -5.15 -1.87 -18.80
C LEU A 65 -3.90 -1.88 -17.91
N PHE A 66 -3.82 -1.02 -16.90
CA PHE A 66 -2.71 -1.05 -15.93
C PHE A 66 -2.65 -2.34 -15.13
N LEU A 67 -3.78 -2.85 -14.64
CA LEU A 67 -3.84 -4.15 -13.97
C LEU A 67 -3.43 -5.29 -14.91
N PHE A 68 -3.85 -5.24 -16.17
CA PHE A 68 -3.47 -6.23 -17.18
C PHE A 68 -1.95 -6.20 -17.44
N LEU A 69 -1.35 -5.02 -17.61
CA LEU A 69 0.10 -4.89 -17.73
C LEU A 69 0.83 -5.40 -16.48
N TRP A 70 0.25 -5.19 -15.29
CA TRP A 70 0.82 -5.70 -14.04
C TRP A 70 0.89 -7.23 -14.00
N ALA A 71 -0.06 -7.93 -14.64
CA ALA A 71 -0.06 -9.39 -14.72
C ALA A 71 1.26 -9.95 -15.27
N PHE A 72 1.88 -9.24 -16.22
CA PHE A 72 3.13 -9.66 -16.86
C PHE A 72 4.38 -9.37 -16.03
N VAL A 73 4.24 -8.53 -14.99
CA VAL A 73 5.35 -8.12 -14.13
C VAL A 73 5.34 -8.91 -12.82
N VAL A 74 4.15 -9.22 -12.29
CA VAL A 74 4.01 -9.86 -11.00
C VAL A 74 4.40 -11.34 -11.06
N ARG A 75 5.02 -11.82 -9.98
CA ARG A 75 5.40 -13.23 -9.82
C ARG A 75 4.69 -13.81 -8.63
N GLU A 76 4.26 -15.06 -8.72
CA GLU A 76 3.53 -15.69 -7.61
C GLU A 76 4.40 -15.94 -6.36
N LYS A 77 5.70 -16.19 -6.53
CA LYS A 77 6.60 -16.44 -5.38
C LYS A 77 7.25 -15.16 -4.91
N VAL A 78 7.20 -14.91 -3.60
CA VAL A 78 8.02 -13.88 -2.95
C VAL A 78 9.39 -14.47 -2.65
N GLU A 79 10.38 -14.14 -3.47
CA GLU A 79 11.76 -14.62 -3.30
C GLU A 79 12.62 -13.67 -2.46
N SER A 80 12.22 -12.39 -2.36
CA SER A 80 12.99 -11.34 -1.69
C SER A 80 12.10 -10.34 -0.94
N PHE A 81 12.71 -9.62 0.01
CA PHE A 81 12.09 -8.49 0.70
C PHE A 81 11.68 -7.35 -0.26
N SER A 82 12.37 -7.18 -1.39
CA SER A 82 11.99 -6.21 -2.42
C SER A 82 10.73 -6.63 -3.17
N ALA A 83 10.57 -7.91 -3.49
CA ALA A 83 9.34 -8.44 -4.09
C ALA A 83 8.15 -8.26 -3.13
N LEU A 84 8.36 -8.50 -1.83
CA LEU A 84 7.37 -8.27 -0.78
C LEU A 84 6.93 -6.79 -0.72
N PHE A 85 7.90 -5.87 -0.76
CA PHE A 85 7.65 -4.44 -0.77
C PHE A 85 6.81 -4.02 -1.99
N LEU A 86 7.13 -4.53 -3.18
CA LEU A 86 6.38 -4.26 -4.40
C LEU A 86 4.94 -4.78 -4.30
N THR A 87 4.72 -5.99 -3.79
CA THR A 87 3.39 -6.55 -3.59
C THR A 87 2.55 -5.70 -2.63
N LEU A 88 3.13 -5.25 -1.52
CA LEU A 88 2.45 -4.37 -0.56
C LEU A 88 2.12 -3.01 -1.19
N PHE A 89 3.10 -2.38 -1.83
CA PHE A 89 2.92 -1.09 -2.49
C PHE A 89 1.82 -1.16 -3.55
N PHE A 90 1.84 -2.21 -4.39
CA PHE A 90 0.84 -2.38 -5.43
C PHE A 90 -0.57 -2.60 -4.86
N SER A 91 -0.71 -3.55 -3.93
CA SER A 91 -2.02 -3.95 -3.39
C SER A 91 -2.67 -2.90 -2.48
N THR A 92 -1.88 -2.12 -1.73
CA THR A 92 -2.41 -1.22 -0.69
C THR A 92 -2.43 0.25 -1.09
N ILE A 93 -1.66 0.64 -2.12
CA ILE A 93 -1.63 2.02 -2.62
C ILE A 93 -2.17 2.08 -4.05
N ILE A 94 -1.62 1.28 -4.95
CA ILE A 94 -1.85 1.46 -6.38
C ILE A 94 -3.25 1.00 -6.77
N ILE A 95 -3.68 -0.19 -6.35
CA ILE A 95 -5.03 -0.68 -6.66
C ILE A 95 -6.10 0.29 -6.11
N PRO A 96 -6.05 0.74 -4.84
CA PRO A 96 -6.97 1.76 -4.36
C PRO A 96 -6.94 3.07 -5.18
N LEU A 97 -5.78 3.54 -5.62
CA LEU A 97 -5.68 4.74 -6.46
C LEU A 97 -6.33 4.55 -7.84
N LEU A 98 -6.15 3.38 -8.46
CA LEU A 98 -6.82 3.03 -9.72
C LEU A 98 -8.35 3.01 -9.55
N VAL A 99 -8.84 2.50 -8.41
CA VAL A 99 -10.27 2.53 -8.08
C VAL A 99 -10.77 3.96 -7.92
N ILE A 100 -10.07 4.80 -7.16
CA ILE A 100 -10.47 6.20 -6.94
C ILE A 100 -10.41 7.01 -8.25
N TYR A 101 -9.48 6.71 -9.14
CA TYR A 101 -9.45 7.32 -10.47
C TYR A 101 -10.65 6.91 -11.33
N SER A 102 -11.07 5.65 -11.22
CA SER A 102 -12.22 5.12 -11.96
C SER A 102 -13.56 5.63 -11.41
N CYS A 103 -13.68 5.74 -10.09
CA CYS A 103 -14.96 5.94 -9.39
C CYS A 103 -15.08 7.27 -8.62
N GLY A 104 -13.97 7.93 -8.32
CA GLY A 104 -13.90 9.10 -7.42
C GLY A 104 -13.57 10.42 -8.11
N GLY A 105 -13.55 10.48 -9.45
CA GLY A 105 -13.33 11.73 -10.18
C GLY A 105 -11.95 12.36 -9.98
N MET A 106 -10.96 11.60 -9.49
CA MET A 106 -9.60 12.13 -9.32
C MET A 106 -8.96 12.49 -10.67
N PRO A 107 -8.13 13.56 -10.74
CA PRO A 107 -7.37 13.88 -11.93
C PRO A 107 -6.44 12.71 -12.31
N GLY A 108 -6.44 12.34 -13.60
CA GLY A 108 -5.64 11.21 -14.09
C GLY A 108 -4.14 11.35 -13.84
N ILE A 109 -3.66 12.58 -13.64
CA ILE A 109 -2.24 12.87 -13.38
C ILE A 109 -1.70 12.09 -12.18
N PHE A 110 -2.50 11.88 -11.14
CA PHE A 110 -2.08 11.14 -9.94
C PHE A 110 -1.88 9.65 -10.20
N VAL A 111 -2.73 9.04 -11.04
CA VAL A 111 -2.57 7.65 -11.46
C VAL A 111 -1.37 7.49 -12.38
N PHE A 112 -1.18 8.41 -13.32
CA PHE A 112 0.00 8.38 -14.20
C PHE A 112 1.30 8.53 -13.42
N TYR A 113 1.38 9.39 -12.40
CA TYR A 113 2.57 9.49 -11.54
C TYR A 113 2.82 8.21 -10.72
N SER A 114 1.76 7.62 -10.17
CA SER A 114 1.88 6.41 -9.36
C SER A 114 2.28 5.19 -10.21
N ALA A 115 1.70 5.09 -11.41
CA ALA A 115 1.97 4.01 -12.33
C ALA A 115 3.32 4.16 -13.06
N SER A 116 3.75 5.39 -13.38
CA SER A 116 5.10 5.64 -13.88
C SER A 116 6.16 5.37 -12.81
N ALA A 117 5.93 5.76 -11.55
CA ALA A 117 6.82 5.41 -10.44
C ALA A 117 6.95 3.89 -10.27
N LEU A 118 5.85 3.14 -10.40
CA LEU A 118 5.89 1.68 -10.44
C LEU A 118 6.65 1.10 -11.63
N MET A 119 6.42 1.63 -12.83
CA MET A 119 7.12 1.17 -14.03
C MET A 119 8.62 1.41 -13.91
N VAL A 120 9.02 2.55 -13.35
CA VAL A 120 10.42 2.90 -13.04
C VAL A 120 10.98 1.96 -11.96
N LEU A 121 10.25 1.72 -10.88
CA LEU A 121 10.67 0.78 -9.83
C LEU A 121 10.82 -0.64 -10.36
N ASN A 122 9.87 -1.12 -11.17
CA ASN A 122 9.95 -2.42 -11.81
C ASN A 122 11.08 -2.49 -12.82
N PHE A 123 11.28 -1.43 -13.62
CA PHE A 123 12.44 -1.31 -14.49
C PHE A 123 13.72 -1.49 -13.68
N PHE A 124 13.87 -0.86 -12.52
CA PHE A 124 15.08 -1.02 -11.71
C PHE A 124 15.18 -2.35 -10.96
N VAL A 125 14.07 -2.94 -10.52
CA VAL A 125 14.07 -4.24 -9.83
C VAL A 125 14.36 -5.39 -10.80
N TYR A 126 13.94 -5.29 -12.06
CA TYR A 126 14.04 -6.36 -13.04
C TYR A 126 15.07 -6.13 -14.15
N SER A 127 15.49 -4.88 -14.40
CA SER A 127 16.62 -4.65 -15.29
C SER A 127 17.92 -5.08 -14.61
N ARG A 128 18.81 -5.70 -15.38
CA ARG A 128 20.19 -5.97 -14.95
C ARG A 128 21.06 -4.70 -15.00
N PHE A 129 20.47 -3.51 -15.06
CA PHE A 129 21.23 -2.26 -14.98
C PHE A 129 21.79 -2.13 -13.57
N SER A 130 23.05 -2.55 -13.42
CA SER A 130 23.90 -2.16 -12.32
C SER A 130 24.15 -0.66 -12.43
N LEU A 131 23.19 0.17 -12.01
CA LEU A 131 23.43 1.61 -11.93
C LEU A 131 24.38 1.96 -10.78
N VAL A 132 24.50 1.08 -9.79
CA VAL A 132 25.65 0.95 -8.90
C VAL A 132 25.69 -0.50 -8.42
N CYS A 133 26.84 -1.17 -8.53
CA CYS A 133 27.06 -2.55 -8.08
C CYS A 133 27.14 -2.61 -6.54
N PHE A 134 26.03 -2.32 -5.85
CA PHE A 134 25.94 -2.53 -4.42
C PHE A 134 25.85 -4.03 -4.14
N LYS A 135 26.70 -4.53 -3.23
CA LYS A 135 26.56 -5.91 -2.72
C LYS A 135 25.17 -6.08 -2.12
N PRO A 136 24.56 -7.29 -2.11
CA PRO A 136 23.21 -7.51 -1.58
C PRO A 136 23.00 -6.96 -0.15
N ALA A 137 24.04 -7.03 0.70
CA ALA A 137 24.03 -6.43 2.04
C ALA A 137 23.96 -4.89 2.03
N GLN A 138 24.61 -4.24 1.06
CA GLN A 138 24.54 -2.79 0.87
C GLN A 138 23.18 -2.35 0.32
N GLN A 139 22.57 -3.13 -0.58
CA GLN A 139 21.21 -2.85 -1.07
C GLN A 139 20.17 -2.91 0.06
N GLN A 140 20.29 -3.91 0.94
CA GLN A 140 19.46 -3.98 2.14
C GLN A 140 19.70 -2.80 3.08
N ALA A 141 20.97 -2.41 3.29
CA ALA A 141 21.31 -1.25 4.11
C ALA A 141 20.72 0.06 3.54
N VAL A 142 20.79 0.26 2.23
CA VAL A 142 20.20 1.44 1.56
C VAL A 142 18.68 1.45 1.70
N ALA A 143 18.01 0.32 1.48
CA ALA A 143 16.55 0.22 1.65
C ALA A 143 16.12 0.52 3.10
N LEU A 144 16.88 0.02 4.09
CA LEU A 144 16.64 0.32 5.51
C LEU A 144 16.88 1.79 5.82
N MET A 145 17.96 2.39 5.30
CA MET A 145 18.26 3.80 5.48
C MET A 145 17.18 4.69 4.89
N LEU A 146 16.68 4.39 3.69
CA LEU A 146 15.58 5.14 3.07
C LEU A 146 14.28 5.00 3.86
N CYS A 147 13.91 3.78 4.28
CA CYS A 147 12.72 3.59 5.11
C CYS A 147 12.85 4.30 6.47
N ALA A 148 14.03 4.23 7.10
CA ALA A 148 14.30 4.92 8.35
C ALA A 148 14.27 6.43 8.17
N ALA A 149 14.80 6.97 7.06
CA ALA A 149 14.73 8.39 6.74
C ALA A 149 13.28 8.86 6.61
N VAL A 150 12.42 8.11 5.91
CA VAL A 150 10.98 8.42 5.82
C VAL A 150 10.32 8.43 7.21
N VAL A 151 10.59 7.42 8.05
CA VAL A 151 10.05 7.37 9.42
C VAL A 151 10.54 8.56 10.24
N LEU A 152 11.83 8.90 10.18
CA LEU A 152 12.42 10.03 10.89
C LEU A 152 11.86 11.36 10.42
N SER A 153 11.68 11.56 9.11
CA SER A 153 11.05 12.77 8.56
C SER A 153 9.63 12.93 9.09
N VAL A 154 8.85 11.85 9.13
CA VAL A 154 7.47 11.88 9.63
C VAL A 154 7.43 12.11 11.14
N LEU A 155 8.34 11.53 11.92
CA LEU A 155 8.50 11.84 13.36
C LEU A 155 8.90 13.30 13.60
N LEU A 156 9.82 13.85 12.81
CA LEU A 156 10.26 15.24 12.94
C LEU A 156 9.11 16.21 12.64
N LEU A 157 8.33 15.93 11.60
CA LEU A 157 7.12 16.70 11.28
C LEU A 157 6.08 16.66 12.40
N PHE A 158 5.93 15.48 13.03
CA PHE A 158 5.07 15.35 14.20
C PHE A 158 5.48 16.30 15.33
N PHE A 159 6.77 16.40 15.64
CA PHE A 159 7.25 17.33 16.66
C PHE A 159 7.10 18.80 16.26
N LEU A 160 7.43 19.15 15.00
CA LEU A 160 7.36 20.54 14.54
C LEU A 160 5.93 21.09 14.45
N LYS A 161 4.94 20.23 14.22
CA LYS A 161 3.54 20.64 14.03
C LYS A 161 2.64 20.38 15.24
N ASP A 162 3.23 20.26 16.43
CA ASP A 162 2.48 20.04 17.68
C ASP A 162 1.54 18.82 17.58
N GLY A 163 1.99 17.72 16.98
CA GLY A 163 1.15 16.55 16.78
C GLY A 163 0.69 15.90 18.09
N TYR A 164 1.39 16.17 19.20
CA TYR A 164 1.08 15.60 20.52
C TYR A 164 -0.26 16.12 21.07
N SER A 165 -0.65 17.36 20.78
CA SER A 165 -1.95 17.93 21.16
C SER A 165 -3.14 17.27 20.43
N HIS A 166 -2.87 16.50 19.38
CA HIS A 166 -3.88 15.91 18.50
C HIS A 166 -4.04 14.39 18.67
N VAL A 167 -3.33 13.77 19.61
CA VAL A 167 -3.44 12.32 19.89
C VAL A 167 -4.87 11.96 20.30
N ASN A 168 -5.49 11.01 19.58
CA ASN A 168 -6.83 10.55 19.87
C ASN A 168 -6.97 9.03 19.74
N PHE A 169 -7.23 8.34 20.85
CA PHE A 169 -7.48 6.90 20.88
C PHE A 169 -8.97 6.53 20.72
N SER A 170 -9.85 7.48 20.36
CA SER A 170 -11.28 7.19 20.23
C SER A 170 -11.60 6.33 19.01
N PHE A 171 -12.28 5.20 19.22
CA PHE A 171 -12.76 4.32 18.14
C PHE A 171 -14.13 4.74 17.56
N ARG A 172 -14.75 5.85 18.00
CA ARG A 172 -16.07 6.28 17.51
C ARG A 172 -15.97 7.02 16.17
N ILE A 173 -16.58 6.46 15.13
CA ILE A 173 -16.49 6.94 13.72
C ILE A 173 -16.83 8.44 13.59
N ASN A 174 -17.90 8.90 14.23
CA ASN A 174 -18.37 10.29 14.16
C ASN A 174 -17.39 11.30 14.78
N LYS A 175 -16.46 10.85 15.63
CA LYS A 175 -15.41 11.69 16.23
C LYS A 175 -14.08 11.61 15.48
N LEU A 176 -13.93 10.66 14.54
CA LEU A 176 -12.69 10.41 13.79
C LEU A 176 -12.61 11.25 12.52
N TYR A 177 -13.69 11.32 11.72
CA TYR A 177 -13.67 12.03 10.44
C TYR A 177 -13.39 13.54 10.55
N PRO A 178 -13.98 14.29 11.51
CA PRO A 178 -13.67 15.71 11.68
C PRO A 178 -12.22 15.96 12.13
N LYS A 179 -11.67 15.06 12.96
CA LYS A 179 -10.27 15.13 13.41
C LYS A 179 -9.30 14.71 12.32
N ARG A 180 -9.66 13.73 11.50
CA ARG A 180 -8.91 13.33 10.30
C ARG A 180 -8.84 14.48 9.30
N ALA A 181 -9.96 15.12 9.01
CA ALA A 181 -10.01 16.33 8.18
C ALA A 181 -9.05 17.42 8.67
N TYR A 182 -9.05 17.67 9.99
CA TYR A 182 -8.13 18.62 10.61
C TYR A 182 -6.67 18.17 10.48
N ALA A 183 -6.36 16.90 10.79
CA ALA A 183 -5.01 16.36 10.66
C ALA A 183 -4.52 16.42 9.21
N ASP A 184 -5.34 16.06 8.24
CA ASP A 184 -5.01 16.07 6.80
C ASP A 184 -4.78 17.51 6.29
N ASN A 185 -5.54 18.50 6.77
CA ASN A 185 -5.42 19.89 6.32
C ASN A 185 -4.30 20.68 7.01
N TYR A 186 -4.02 20.41 8.29
CA TYR A 186 -3.10 21.24 9.08
C TYR A 186 -1.79 20.53 9.38
N ILE A 187 -1.86 19.26 9.76
CA ILE A 187 -0.69 18.47 10.16
C ILE A 187 -0.03 17.85 8.92
N PHE A 188 -0.81 17.24 8.02
CA PHE A 188 -0.31 16.46 6.89
C PHE A 188 -0.61 17.09 5.53
N SER A 189 -0.69 18.42 5.42
CA SER A 189 -1.00 19.07 4.15
C SER A 189 0.13 19.01 3.11
N GLY A 190 -0.25 19.07 1.83
CA GLY A 190 0.68 19.14 0.70
C GLY A 190 1.56 17.91 0.58
N ILE A 191 2.87 18.10 0.42
CA ILE A 191 3.84 17.01 0.23
C ILE A 191 3.90 16.04 1.42
N PHE A 192 3.50 16.51 2.61
CA PHE A 192 3.52 15.72 3.84
C PHE A 192 2.43 14.64 3.88
N SER A 193 1.31 14.81 3.15
CA SER A 193 0.26 13.79 2.98
C SER A 193 0.78 12.54 2.26
N TYR A 194 1.75 12.73 1.36
CA TYR A 194 2.40 11.62 0.65
C TYR A 194 3.36 10.90 1.59
N LEU A 195 4.20 11.65 2.31
CA LEU A 195 5.14 11.08 3.29
C LEU A 195 4.44 10.23 4.34
N ILE A 196 3.29 10.66 4.88
CA ILE A 196 2.53 9.88 5.87
C ILE A 196 1.97 8.57 5.26
N SER A 197 1.54 8.60 4.00
CA SER A 197 1.07 7.40 3.29
C SER A 197 2.21 6.41 3.05
N TRP A 198 3.38 6.89 2.61
CA TRP A 198 4.59 6.07 2.46
C TRP A 198 5.04 5.49 3.80
N PHE A 199 5.05 6.29 4.86
CA PHE A 199 5.34 5.84 6.22
C PHE A 199 4.38 4.73 6.66
N GLY A 200 3.07 5.01 6.69
CA GLY A 200 2.08 4.16 7.36
C GLY A 200 1.68 2.92 6.58
N LYS A 201 1.80 2.93 5.25
CA LYS A 201 1.37 1.81 4.38
C LYS A 201 2.54 1.00 3.82
N VAL A 202 3.78 1.49 3.91
CA VAL A 202 4.91 0.90 3.19
C VAL A 202 6.15 0.81 4.06
N CYS A 203 6.81 1.93 4.37
CA CYS A 203 8.12 1.95 5.01
C CYS A 203 8.08 1.38 6.42
N ASN A 204 7.10 1.80 7.25
CA ASN A 204 7.03 1.31 8.62
C ASN A 204 6.59 -0.16 8.67
N ILE A 205 5.63 -0.56 7.83
CA ILE A 205 5.23 -1.97 7.67
C ILE A 205 6.44 -2.83 7.29
N PHE A 206 7.23 -2.38 6.32
CA PHE A 206 8.43 -3.06 5.90
C PHE A 206 9.44 -3.23 7.04
N LEU A 207 9.67 -2.17 7.82
CA LEU A 207 10.58 -2.21 8.98
C LEU A 207 10.06 -3.15 10.08
N ILE A 208 8.75 -3.14 10.37
CA ILE A 208 8.11 -4.07 11.31
C ILE A 208 8.40 -5.52 10.89
N ILE A 209 8.10 -5.87 9.62
CA ILE A 209 8.32 -7.21 9.08
C ILE A 209 9.82 -7.57 9.10
N TYR A 210 10.68 -6.63 8.71
CA TYR A 210 12.13 -6.85 8.65
C TYR A 210 12.74 -7.14 10.03
N PHE A 211 12.44 -6.33 11.04
CA PHE A 211 12.99 -6.52 12.38
C PHE A 211 12.38 -7.73 13.09
N LEU A 212 11.11 -8.04 12.82
CA LEU A 212 10.49 -9.30 13.24
C LEU A 212 11.21 -10.50 12.62
N ALA A 213 11.51 -10.45 11.32
CA ALA A 213 12.25 -11.50 10.61
C ALA A 213 13.66 -11.74 11.15
N ARG A 214 14.32 -10.68 11.63
CA ARG A 214 15.65 -10.74 12.25
C ARG A 214 15.63 -11.04 13.74
N LYS A 215 14.46 -11.38 14.31
CA LYS A 215 14.23 -11.65 15.75
C LYS A 215 14.69 -10.49 16.66
N ARG A 216 14.69 -9.25 16.14
CA ARG A 216 15.04 -8.04 16.90
C ARG A 216 13.76 -7.46 17.53
N TYR A 217 13.20 -8.19 18.50
CA TYR A 217 11.86 -7.91 19.04
C TYR A 217 11.70 -6.51 19.63
N PHE A 218 12.75 -5.97 20.27
CA PHE A 218 12.70 -4.61 20.83
C PHE A 218 12.49 -3.54 19.75
N ILE A 219 13.25 -3.63 18.64
CA ILE A 219 13.14 -2.69 17.52
C ILE A 219 11.81 -2.89 16.78
N PHE A 220 11.38 -4.14 16.63
CA PHE A 220 10.05 -4.46 16.11
C PHE A 220 8.92 -3.81 16.93
N LEU A 221 8.94 -3.96 18.26
CA LEU A 221 7.95 -3.36 19.15
C LEU A 221 7.95 -1.84 19.08
N PHE A 222 9.13 -1.24 18.93
CA PHE A 222 9.28 0.20 18.73
C PHE A 222 8.54 0.69 17.47
N PHE A 223 8.71 0.03 16.32
CA PHE A 223 8.02 0.43 15.08
C PHE A 223 6.51 0.15 15.12
N VAL A 224 6.07 -0.91 15.80
CA VAL A 224 4.64 -1.14 16.08
C VAL A 224 4.07 -0.02 16.94
N PHE A 225 4.77 0.38 17.99
CA PHE A 225 4.36 1.48 18.87
C PHE A 225 4.28 2.80 18.11
N ILE A 226 5.28 3.13 17.28
CA ILE A 226 5.24 4.30 16.39
C ILE A 226 3.99 4.26 15.51
N GLN A 227 3.68 3.12 14.88
CA GLN A 227 2.50 3.00 14.02
C GLN A 227 1.20 3.28 14.79
N ILE A 228 1.07 2.78 16.02
CA ILE A 228 -0.11 2.97 16.87
C ILE A 228 -0.27 4.44 17.26
N ILE A 229 0.83 5.12 17.60
CA ILE A 229 0.82 6.57 17.88
C ILE A 229 0.34 7.33 16.64
N PHE A 230 0.90 7.03 15.47
CA PHE A 230 0.49 7.70 14.22
C PHE A 230 -0.95 7.41 13.82
N ALA A 231 -1.46 6.20 14.06
CA ALA A 231 -2.87 5.88 13.87
C ALA A 231 -3.78 6.80 14.71
N SER A 232 -3.32 7.15 15.92
CA SER A 232 -4.06 7.98 16.87
C SER A 232 -4.01 9.47 16.48
N ILE A 233 -2.88 9.94 15.96
CA ILE A 233 -2.70 11.34 15.52
C ILE A 233 -3.42 11.59 14.19
N ALA A 234 -3.20 10.72 13.20
CA ALA A 234 -3.88 10.80 11.91
C ALA A 234 -5.39 10.51 12.03
N SER A 235 -5.85 10.02 13.19
CA SER A 235 -7.21 9.51 13.39
C SER A 235 -7.57 8.50 12.30
N GLU A 236 -6.56 7.77 11.79
CA GLU A 236 -6.65 6.85 10.68
C GLU A 236 -6.43 5.42 11.20
N LYS A 237 -7.54 4.73 11.47
CA LYS A 237 -7.52 3.36 12.01
C LYS A 237 -6.83 2.34 11.10
N SER A 238 -6.69 2.65 9.81
CA SER A 238 -6.00 1.78 8.84
C SER A 238 -4.57 1.52 9.28
N PHE A 239 -3.87 2.51 9.86
CA PHE A 239 -2.50 2.36 10.36
C PHE A 239 -2.38 1.33 11.47
N PHE A 240 -3.36 1.29 12.39
CA PHE A 240 -3.41 0.27 13.44
C PHE A 240 -3.59 -1.12 12.84
N ILE A 241 -4.55 -1.27 11.92
CA ILE A 241 -4.83 -2.55 11.23
C ILE A 241 -3.58 -3.02 10.47
N TYR A 242 -2.86 -2.11 9.82
CA TYR A 242 -1.64 -2.45 9.09
C TYR A 242 -0.52 -3.02 9.97
N SER A 243 -0.38 -2.60 11.24
CA SER A 243 0.57 -3.24 12.17
C SER A 243 0.25 -4.71 12.39
N PHE A 244 -0.98 -5.05 12.75
CA PHE A 244 -1.38 -6.44 12.96
C PHE A 244 -1.29 -7.24 11.67
N PHE A 245 -1.73 -6.65 10.57
CA PHE A 245 -1.67 -7.25 9.25
C PHE A 245 -0.24 -7.59 8.84
N SER A 246 0.73 -6.72 9.15
CA SER A 246 2.15 -6.95 8.85
C SER A 246 2.75 -8.11 9.65
N ILE A 247 2.37 -8.25 10.92
CA ILE A 247 2.78 -9.37 11.78
C ILE A 247 2.17 -10.67 11.27
N PHE A 248 0.86 -10.66 11.01
CA PHE A 248 0.13 -11.80 10.46
C PHE A 248 0.76 -12.24 9.13
N PHE A 249 1.03 -11.28 8.24
CA PHE A 249 1.65 -11.53 6.96
C PHE A 249 3.05 -12.11 7.08
N TYR A 250 3.89 -11.61 8.00
CA TYR A 250 5.22 -12.18 8.24
C TYR A 250 5.15 -13.66 8.62
N TYR A 251 4.33 -13.99 9.62
CA TYR A 251 4.17 -15.38 10.05
C TYR A 251 3.59 -16.24 8.93
N PHE A 252 2.62 -15.71 8.19
CA PHE A 252 2.00 -16.43 7.09
C PHE A 252 2.97 -16.71 5.93
N MET A 253 3.76 -15.72 5.52
CA MET A 253 4.77 -15.83 4.46
C MET A 253 5.86 -16.86 4.79
N ARG A 254 6.09 -17.13 6.08
CA ARG A 254 6.99 -18.19 6.53
C ARG A 254 6.45 -19.58 6.19
N PHE A 255 5.13 -19.75 6.14
CA PHE A 255 4.47 -21.02 5.84
C PHE A 255 4.14 -21.18 4.35
N SER A 256 3.68 -20.11 3.71
CA SER A 256 3.35 -20.09 2.29
C SER A 256 4.05 -18.91 1.63
N LYS A 257 5.08 -19.18 0.82
CA LYS A 257 5.80 -18.15 0.04
C LYS A 257 4.96 -17.57 -1.13
N SER A 258 3.65 -17.84 -1.13
CA SER A 258 2.71 -17.55 -2.21
C SER A 258 2.06 -16.18 -2.03
N GLN A 259 2.22 -15.32 -3.03
CA GLN A 259 1.50 -14.04 -3.11
C GLN A 259 -0.01 -14.24 -3.27
N ASN A 260 -0.44 -15.35 -3.88
CA ASN A 260 -1.86 -15.62 -4.14
C ASN A 260 -2.67 -15.65 -2.84
N PHE A 261 -2.12 -16.28 -1.81
CA PHE A 261 -2.84 -16.34 -0.55
C PHE A 261 -2.96 -14.96 0.11
N PHE A 262 -1.92 -14.12 -0.02
CA PHE A 262 -1.94 -12.77 0.53
C PHE A 262 -3.03 -11.91 -0.12
N VAL A 263 -3.08 -11.88 -1.44
CA VAL A 263 -4.09 -11.11 -2.17
C VAL A 263 -5.49 -11.70 -1.96
N PHE A 264 -5.61 -13.02 -1.86
CA PHE A 264 -6.84 -13.69 -1.44
C PHE A 264 -7.33 -13.19 -0.06
N LEU A 265 -6.43 -13.07 0.92
CA LEU A 265 -6.81 -12.63 2.26
C LEU A 265 -7.22 -11.16 2.29
N LEU A 266 -6.58 -10.30 1.48
CA LEU A 266 -7.05 -8.92 1.28
C LEU A 266 -8.46 -8.88 0.69
N ASN A 267 -8.74 -9.71 -0.33
CA ASN A 267 -10.08 -9.85 -0.88
C ASN A 267 -11.09 -10.31 0.17
N ALA A 268 -10.75 -11.35 0.94
CA ALA A 268 -11.61 -11.86 2.01
C ALA A 268 -11.92 -10.77 3.04
N LEU A 269 -10.93 -9.97 3.44
CA LEU A 269 -11.15 -8.84 4.36
C LEU A 269 -12.10 -7.79 3.78
N VAL A 270 -11.95 -7.41 2.51
CA VAL A 270 -12.88 -6.46 1.85
C VAL A 270 -14.28 -7.06 1.81
N ILE A 271 -14.44 -8.31 1.38
CA ILE A 271 -15.74 -8.98 1.30
C ILE A 271 -16.40 -9.10 2.67
N VAL A 272 -15.66 -9.49 3.71
CA VAL A 272 -16.17 -9.56 5.08
C VAL A 272 -16.56 -8.16 5.57
N SER A 273 -15.78 -7.12 5.25
CA SER A 273 -16.15 -5.75 5.64
C SER A 273 -17.44 -5.27 4.97
N VAL A 274 -17.64 -5.63 3.69
CA VAL A 274 -18.88 -5.38 2.94
C VAL A 274 -20.05 -6.14 3.56
N TYR A 275 -19.86 -7.42 3.88
CA TYR A 275 -20.88 -8.24 4.53
C TYR A 275 -21.28 -7.65 5.88
N LEU A 276 -20.29 -7.36 6.74
CA LEU A 276 -20.56 -6.78 8.06
C LEU A 276 -21.34 -5.48 7.95
N TYR A 277 -21.06 -4.64 6.95
CA TYR A 277 -21.80 -3.40 6.72
C TYR A 277 -23.29 -3.60 6.39
N TYR A 278 -23.65 -4.63 5.63
CA TYR A 278 -25.04 -4.84 5.22
C TYR A 278 -25.87 -5.60 6.27
N PHE A 279 -25.24 -6.42 7.10
CA PHE A 279 -25.93 -7.32 8.03
C PHE A 279 -25.82 -6.91 9.51
N PHE A 280 -24.98 -5.93 9.86
CA PHE A 280 -24.82 -5.40 11.21
C PHE A 280 -24.77 -3.87 11.20
#